data_AF-A0A6P8U147-F1
#
_entry.id   AF-A0A6P8U147-F1
#
_cell.length_a   1.000
_cell.length_b   1.000
_cell.length_c   1.000
_cell.angle_alpha   90.00
_cell.angle_beta   90.00
_cell.angle_gamma   90.00
#
_symmetry.space_group_name_H-M   'P 1'
#
loop_
_entity.id
_entity.type
_entity.pdbx_description
1 polymer ?
#
loop_
_entity_poly.entity_id
_entity_poly.type
_entity_poly.pdbx_seq_one_letter_code
_entity_poly.pdbx_strand_id
1 'polypeptide(L)' 'MRTVQEKIVVLSMFLSLICAIQVDSAPVPKDWNGLIQRTKRSLLWRWNSMKPVGASCRDHLECGTNYCRKHICSF' A
#
# COMPACT_ATOMS: atom_id res chain seq x y z
N MET A 1 12.46 -11.45 -40.35
CA MET A 1 12.90 -11.70 -38.95
C MET A 1 13.60 -10.50 -38.32
N ARG A 2 14.61 -9.87 -38.94
CA ARG A 2 15.29 -8.67 -38.40
C ARG A 2 14.36 -7.51 -38.04
N THR A 3 13.46 -7.12 -38.93
CA THR A 3 12.49 -6.04 -38.70
C THR A 3 11.52 -6.32 -37.55
N VAL A 4 11.18 -7.58 -37.30
CA VAL A 4 10.33 -7.99 -36.19
C VAL A 4 11.10 -7.89 -34.86
N GLN A 5 12.38 -8.29 -34.85
CA GLN A 5 13.25 -8.18 -33.68
C GLN A 5 13.46 -6.70 -33.29
N GLU A 6 13.72 -5.82 -34.26
CA GLU A 6 13.85 -4.37 -34.02
C GLU A 6 12.58 -3.78 -33.40
N LYS A 7 11.41 -4.14 -33.92
CA LYS A 7 10.11 -3.69 -33.38
C LYS A 7 9.90 -4.15 -31.93
N ILE A 8 10.28 -5.39 -31.62
CA ILE A 8 10.18 -5.95 -30.25
C ILE A 8 11.11 -5.20 -29.30
N VAL A 9 12.35 -4.94 -29.70
CA VAL A 9 13.33 -4.22 -28.88
C VAL A 9 12.81 -2.80 -28.58
N VAL A 10 12.37 -2.08 -29.59
CA VAL A 10 11.81 -0.73 -29.44
C VAL A 10 10.59 -0.74 -28.50
N LEU A 11 9.67 -1.69 -28.68
CA LEU A 11 8.48 -1.83 -27.81
C LEU A 11 8.88 -2.09 -26.35
N SER A 12 9.84 -2.99 -26.13
CA SER A 12 10.33 -3.32 -24.78
C SER A 12 10.98 -2.12 -24.10
N MET A 13 11.74 -1.32 -24.84
CA MET A 13 12.36 -0.10 -24.35
C MET A 13 11.30 0.93 -23.92
N PHE A 14 10.30 1.18 -24.76
CA PHE A 14 9.19 2.08 -24.41
C PHE A 14 8.41 1.58 -23.19
N LEU A 15 8.12 0.28 -23.11
CA LEU A 15 7.38 -0.29 -21.99
C LEU A 15 8.17 -0.16 -20.67
N SER A 16 9.48 -0.43 -20.70
CA SER A 16 10.34 -0.27 -19.53
C SER A 16 10.41 1.19 -19.06
N LEU A 17 10.46 2.14 -20.00
CA LEU A 17 10.44 3.56 -19.70
C LEU A 17 9.10 3.97 -19.08
N ILE A 18 7.98 3.54 -19.67
CA ILE A 18 6.64 3.80 -19.13
C ILE A 18 6.50 3.24 -17.72
N CYS A 19 6.95 2.01 -17.47
CA CYS A 19 6.94 1.42 -16.13
C CYS A 19 7.78 2.21 -15.13
N ALA A 20 8.93 2.77 -15.54
CA ALA A 20 9.76 3.60 -14.67
C ALA A 20 9.09 4.94 -14.34
N ILE A 21 8.33 5.54 -15.28
CA ILE A 21 7.67 6.84 -15.09
C ILE A 21 6.32 6.68 -14.34
N GLN A 22 5.65 5.53 -14.46
CA GLN A 22 4.32 5.31 -13.89
C GLN A 22 4.30 5.04 -12.37
N VAL A 23 5.45 5.03 -11.69
CA VAL A 23 5.49 4.78 -10.25
C VAL A 23 5.31 6.08 -9.47
N ASP A 24 4.18 6.75 -9.66
CA ASP A 24 3.78 7.81 -8.72
C ASP A 24 2.99 7.17 -7.58
N SER A 25 3.66 6.94 -6.45
CA SER A 25 2.98 6.47 -5.24
C SER A 25 1.94 7.50 -4.84
N ALA A 26 0.69 7.06 -4.63
CA ALA A 26 -0.41 7.95 -4.25
C ALA A 26 0.03 9.01 -3.23
N PRO A 27 -0.24 10.31 -3.48
CA PRO A 27 0.36 11.39 -2.71
C PRO A 27 0.02 11.24 -1.22
N VAL A 28 1.05 11.02 -0.41
CA VAL A 28 0.94 11.04 1.05
C VAL A 28 1.39 12.44 1.49
N PRO A 29 0.61 13.15 2.32
CA PRO A 29 1.02 14.43 2.89
C PRO A 29 2.39 14.30 3.57
N LYS A 30 3.29 15.27 3.34
CA LYS A 30 4.66 15.25 3.88
C LYS A 30 4.70 15.26 5.40
N ASP A 31 3.68 15.84 6.02
CA ASP A 31 3.55 15.97 7.49
C ASP A 31 2.75 14.81 8.12
N TRP A 32 2.57 13.69 7.40
CA TRP A 32 1.74 12.59 7.87
C TRP A 32 2.43 11.75 8.95
N ASN A 33 2.03 11.97 10.21
CA ASN A 33 2.47 11.20 11.37
C ASN A 33 1.35 10.25 11.83
N GLY A 34 1.23 9.08 11.19
CA GLY A 34 0.23 8.07 11.58
C GLY A 34 -0.01 6.99 10.51
N LEU A 35 -0.97 6.11 10.73
CA LEU A 35 -1.39 5.15 9.70
C LEU A 35 -2.01 5.88 8.52
N ILE A 36 -1.50 5.61 7.33
CA ILE A 36 -2.14 6.06 6.10
C ILE A 36 -3.49 5.35 6.00
N GLN A 37 -4.55 6.02 6.44
CA GLN A 37 -5.91 5.59 6.17
C GLN A 37 -6.18 5.76 4.68
N ARG A 38 -5.82 4.75 3.88
CA ARG A 38 -6.28 4.68 2.49
C ARG A 38 -7.80 4.48 2.52
N THR A 39 -8.54 5.58 2.43
CA THR A 39 -9.99 5.67 2.60
C THR A 39 -10.79 4.91 1.53
N LYS A 40 -10.15 4.35 0.48
CA LYS A 40 -10.82 3.57 -0.58
C LYS A 40 -10.77 2.05 -0.37
N ARG A 41 -10.99 1.57 0.85
CA ARG A 41 -11.17 0.13 1.13
C ARG A 41 -12.61 -0.11 1.57
N SER A 42 -13.24 -1.18 1.07
CA SER A 42 -14.57 -1.58 1.53
C SER A 42 -14.55 -1.82 3.04
N LEU A 43 -15.70 -1.67 3.71
CA LEU A 43 -15.82 -1.93 5.16
C LEU A 43 -15.35 -3.36 5.51
N LEU A 44 -15.64 -4.31 4.63
CA LEU A 44 -15.23 -5.71 4.77
C LEU A 44 -13.70 -5.85 4.69
N TRP A 45 -13.05 -5.15 3.76
CA TRP A 45 -11.59 -5.15 3.65
C TRP A 45 -10.92 -4.41 4.82
N ARG A 46 -11.53 -3.34 5.33
CA ARG A 46 -11.10 -2.67 6.56
C ARG A 46 -11.12 -3.67 7.72
N TRP A 47 -12.23 -4.40 7.89
CA TRP A 47 -12.38 -5.40 8.94
C TRP A 47 -11.33 -6.51 8.85
N ASN A 48 -11.09 -7.07 7.67
CA ASN A 48 -10.08 -8.12 7.46
C ASN A 48 -8.63 -7.63 7.70
N SER A 49 -8.40 -6.32 7.66
CA SER A 49 -7.08 -5.73 7.92
C SER A 49 -6.85 -5.29 9.36
N MET A 50 -7.87 -5.37 10.23
CA MET A 50 -7.71 -5.07 11.65
C MET A 50 -6.94 -6.20 12.35
N LYS A 51 -6.07 -5.82 13.27
CA LYS A 51 -5.27 -6.73 14.08
C LYS A 51 -6.08 -7.26 15.25
N PRO A 52 -5.97 -8.56 15.58
CA PRO A 52 -6.62 -9.14 16.75
C PRO A 52 -5.93 -8.71 18.05
N VAL A 53 -6.59 -8.95 19.19
CA VAL A 53 -6.00 -8.78 20.53
C VAL A 53 -4.71 -9.62 20.65
N GLY A 54 -3.68 -9.07 21.27
CA GLY A 54 -2.36 -9.70 21.41
C GLY A 54 -1.40 -9.45 20.24
N ALA A 55 -1.87 -8.93 19.11
CA ALA A 55 -1.01 -8.53 18.01
C ALA A 55 -0.29 -7.20 18.29
N SER A 56 0.90 -7.02 17.70
CA SER A 56 1.63 -5.75 17.84
C SER A 56 0.96 -4.61 17.06
N CYS A 57 0.82 -3.45 17.69
CA CYS A 57 0.21 -2.25 17.13
C CYS A 57 1.06 -1.00 17.28
N ARG A 58 0.90 -0.07 16.34
CA ARG A 58 1.46 1.30 16.43
C ARG A 58 0.42 2.36 16.79
N ASP A 59 -0.83 2.10 16.45
CA ASP A 59 -1.96 3.01 16.65
C ASP A 59 -3.19 2.23 17.12
N HIS A 60 -4.10 2.91 17.79
CA HIS A 60 -5.37 2.39 18.24
C HIS A 60 -6.20 1.82 17.08
N LEU A 61 -6.21 2.49 15.93
CA LEU A 61 -7.01 2.13 14.76
C LEU A 61 -6.51 0.86 14.04
N GLU A 62 -5.32 0.34 14.39
CA GLU A 62 -4.88 -0.96 13.86
C GLU A 62 -5.61 -2.12 14.50
N CYS A 63 -6.11 -1.95 15.73
CA CYS A 63 -6.69 -3.01 16.51
C CYS A 63 -8.20 -3.10 16.28
N GLY A 64 -8.75 -4.31 16.19
CA GLY A 64 -10.21 -4.50 16.12
C GLY A 64 -10.97 -3.94 17.33
N THR A 65 -10.29 -3.80 18.46
CA THR A 65 -10.79 -3.18 19.70
C THR A 65 -10.68 -1.65 19.71
N ASN A 66 -10.05 -1.04 18.70
CA ASN A 66 -9.62 0.36 18.71
C ASN A 66 -8.74 0.72 19.92
N TYR A 67 -8.01 -0.25 20.48
CA TYR A 67 -7.21 -0.03 21.67
C TYR A 67 -5.83 -0.69 21.59
N CYS A 68 -4.79 0.14 21.53
CA CYS A 68 -3.39 -0.24 21.52
C CYS A 68 -2.74 0.15 22.84
N ARG A 69 -2.21 -0.82 23.59
CA ARG A 69 -1.55 -0.61 24.88
C ARG A 69 -0.15 -1.20 24.84
N LYS A 70 0.88 -0.38 25.11
CA LYS A 70 2.29 -0.81 25.07
C LYS A 70 2.65 -1.54 23.76
N HIS A 71 2.22 -1.01 22.62
CA HIS A 71 2.40 -1.61 21.29
C HIS A 71 1.75 -2.99 21.09
N ILE A 72 0.73 -3.34 21.89
CA ILE A 72 -0.05 -4.58 21.76
C ILE A 72 -1.55 -4.27 21.79
N CYS A 73 -2.32 -4.84 20.85
CA CYS A 73 -3.76 -4.72 20.83
C CYS A 73 -4.37 -5.34 22.09
N SER A 74 -5.18 -4.57 22.81
CA SER A 74 -5.79 -4.96 24.09
C SER A 74 -7.28 -4.69 24.08
N PHE A 75 -8.02 -5.22 25.06
CA PHE A 75 -9.38 -4.77 25.36
C PHE A 75 -9.37 -3.40 26.01
#